data_AF-A0A6I1N0Z4-F1
#
_entry.id   AF-A0A6I1N0Z4-F1
#
_cell.length_a   1.000
_cell.length_b   1.000
_cell.length_c   1.000
_cell.angle_alpha   90.00
_cell.angle_beta   90.00
_cell.angle_gamma   90.00
#
_symmetry.space_group_name_H-M   'P 1'
#
loop_
_entity.id
_entity.type
_entity.pdbx_description
1 polymer ?
#
loop_
_entity_poly.entity_id
_entity_poly.type
_entity_poly.pdbx_seq_one_letter_code
_entity_poly.pdbx_strand_id
1 'polypeptide(L)'
;MTLAVTRIPSHQDRDADFNSKAPHYKTADFTTLARSYWPHLPAECVRVVFDSLKRNIKYQEDEPLFRVYRTVDDDSFIGHYFARALKDFTL
;
A
#
# COMPACT_ATOMS: atom_id res chain seq x y z
N MET A 1 24.48 6.08 39.72
CA MET A 1 23.52 5.36 38.87
C MET A 1 22.95 6.37 37.89
N THR A 2 23.32 6.28 36.61
CA THR A 2 22.94 7.25 35.58
C THR A 2 21.69 6.75 34.89
N LEU A 3 20.57 7.47 35.04
CA LEU A 3 19.30 7.17 34.36
C LEU A 3 19.49 7.38 32.86
N ALA A 4 19.41 6.29 32.09
CA ALA A 4 19.36 6.36 30.64
C ALA A 4 18.03 7.01 30.23
N VAL A 5 18.12 8.26 29.74
CA VAL A 5 16.99 8.94 29.09
C VAL A 5 16.76 8.24 27.76
N THR A 6 15.72 7.42 27.69
CA THR A 6 15.23 6.86 26.43
C THR A 6 14.75 8.04 25.57
N ARG A 7 15.58 8.50 24.64
CA ARG A 7 15.16 9.46 23.62
C ARG A 7 13.99 8.84 22.86
N ILE A 8 12.80 9.42 23.02
CA ILE A 8 11.68 9.16 22.11
C ILE A 8 12.08 9.83 20.79
N PRO A 9 12.26 9.07 19.69
CA PRO A 9 12.66 9.66 18.43
C PRO A 9 11.63 10.69 17.99
N SER A 10 12.12 11.87 17.62
CA SER A 10 11.35 12.99 17.09
C SER A 10 10.61 12.54 15.83
N HIS A 11 9.50 13.19 15.50
CA HIS A 11 8.76 12.94 14.25
C HIS A 11 9.69 12.98 13.02
N GLN A 12 10.68 13.89 13.02
CA GLN A 12 11.71 14.02 11.98
C GLN A 12 12.70 12.84 11.88
N ASP A 13 12.97 12.12 12.97
CA ASP A 13 13.89 10.97 12.95
C ASP A 13 13.22 9.73 12.33
N ARG A 14 11.88 9.67 12.36
CA ARG A 14 11.10 8.61 11.69
C ARG A 14 11.07 8.80 10.18
N ASP A 15 11.02 10.05 9.72
CA ASP A 15 10.98 10.40 8.29
C ASP A 15 12.28 9.98 7.55
N ALA A 16 13.41 9.89 8.27
CA ALA A 16 14.71 9.52 7.71
C ALA A 16 14.87 8.00 7.47
N ASP A 17 14.36 7.14 8.37
CA ASP A 17 14.36 5.68 8.15
C ASP A 17 13.26 5.27 7.15
N PHE A 18 12.14 6.00 7.14
CA PHE A 18 10.99 5.81 6.25
C PHE A 18 11.33 6.11 4.79
N ASN A 19 12.00 7.22 4.49
CA ASN A 19 12.44 7.55 3.12
C ASN A 19 13.47 6.55 2.55
N SER A 20 14.20 5.83 3.40
CA SER A 20 15.21 4.87 2.95
C SER A 20 14.61 3.54 2.43
N LYS A 21 13.38 3.19 2.84
CA LYS A 21 12.68 1.94 2.46
C LYS A 21 11.58 2.15 1.40
N ALA A 22 11.20 3.40 1.13
CA ALA A 22 9.93 3.76 0.51
C ALA A 22 9.94 4.43 -0.89
N PRO A 23 11.03 4.54 -1.68
CA PRO A 23 11.00 5.43 -2.86
C PRO A 23 10.06 4.99 -4.01
N HIS A 24 9.36 3.85 -3.90
CA HIS A 24 8.62 3.27 -5.02
C HIS A 24 7.15 2.88 -4.75
N TYR A 25 6.55 3.34 -3.65
CA TYR A 25 5.12 3.08 -3.42
C TYR A 25 4.26 4.30 -3.79
N LYS A 26 3.00 4.04 -4.17
CA LYS A 26 1.94 5.07 -4.30
C LYS A 26 0.81 4.73 -3.32
N THR A 27 -0.14 5.64 -3.14
CA THR A 27 -1.39 5.37 -2.43
C THR A 27 -2.53 5.18 -3.43
N ALA A 28 -3.52 4.37 -3.06
CA ALA A 28 -4.69 4.11 -3.89
C ALA A 28 -5.92 3.83 -3.02
N ASP A 29 -7.12 3.91 -3.60
CA ASP A 29 -8.35 3.44 -2.96
C ASP A 29 -8.91 2.22 -3.68
N PHE A 30 -9.64 1.35 -2.97
CA PHE A 30 -10.42 0.32 -3.64
C PHE A 30 -11.68 0.90 -4.28
N THR A 31 -11.92 0.54 -5.54
CA THR A 31 -13.14 0.91 -6.25
C THR A 31 -14.38 0.31 -5.58
N THR A 32 -15.55 0.96 -5.75
CA THR A 32 -16.84 0.42 -5.28
C THR A 32 -17.09 -0.99 -5.81
N LEU A 33 -16.70 -1.25 -7.06
CA LEU A 33 -16.80 -2.57 -7.66
C LEU A 33 -15.92 -3.61 -6.92
N ALA A 34 -14.66 -3.29 -6.61
CA ALA A 34 -13.79 -4.19 -5.84
C ALA A 34 -14.38 -4.50 -4.45
N ARG A 35 -14.90 -3.48 -3.76
CA ARG A 35 -15.57 -3.64 -2.45
C ARG A 35 -16.84 -4.47 -2.52
N SER A 36 -17.57 -4.42 -3.64
CA SER A 36 -18.75 -5.27 -3.84
C SER A 36 -18.42 -6.76 -3.88
N TYR A 37 -17.21 -7.12 -4.32
CA TYR A 37 -16.72 -8.50 -4.31
C TYR A 37 -16.10 -8.88 -2.96
N TRP A 38 -15.41 -7.93 -2.31
CA TRP A 38 -14.70 -8.14 -1.05
C TRP A 38 -15.06 -7.02 -0.06
N PRO A 39 -16.12 -7.18 0.76
CA PRO A 39 -16.60 -6.13 1.64
C PRO A 39 -15.64 -5.81 2.81
N HIS A 40 -14.67 -6.68 3.08
CA HIS A 40 -13.66 -6.51 4.14
C HIS A 40 -12.46 -5.65 3.72
N LEU A 41 -12.44 -5.13 2.48
CA LEU A 41 -11.35 -4.26 2.03
C LEU A 41 -11.34 -2.95 2.85
N PRO A 42 -10.15 -2.45 3.25
CA PRO A 42 -10.03 -1.22 4.04
C PRO A 42 -10.78 -0.06 3.40
N ALA A 43 -11.52 0.72 4.18
CA ALA A 43 -12.26 1.91 3.71
C ALA A 43 -11.36 3.09 3.33
N GLU A 44 -10.16 3.09 3.90
CA GLU A 44 -9.12 4.11 3.82
C GLU A 44 -8.13 3.84 2.68
N CYS A 45 -7.32 4.85 2.35
CA CYS A 45 -6.29 4.76 1.32
C CYS A 45 -5.26 3.69 1.69
N VAL A 46 -4.95 2.84 0.73
CA VAL A 46 -3.96 1.77 0.84
C VAL A 46 -2.67 2.11 0.15
N ARG A 47 -1.57 1.55 0.65
CA ARG A 47 -0.24 1.67 0.04
C ARG A 47 -0.06 0.58 -1.01
N VAL A 48 0.39 0.95 -2.20
CA VAL A 48 0.54 0.03 -3.33
C VAL A 48 1.93 0.08 -3.92
N VAL A 49 2.46 -1.08 -4.29
CA VAL A 49 3.76 -1.25 -4.93
C VAL A 49 3.57 -2.09 -6.18
N PHE A 50 4.11 -1.63 -7.32
CA PHE A 50 4.09 -2.43 -8.55
C PHE A 50 4.84 -3.74 -8.32
N ASP A 51 4.21 -4.86 -8.64
CA ASP A 51 4.80 -6.19 -8.53
C ASP A 51 5.21 -6.73 -9.89
N SER A 52 4.25 -6.86 -10.80
CA SER A 52 4.45 -7.49 -12.11
C SER A 52 3.32 -7.15 -13.08
N LEU A 53 3.51 -7.38 -14.38
CA LEU A 53 2.41 -7.46 -15.33
C LEU A 53 1.89 -8.90 -15.36
N LYS A 54 0.57 -9.09 -15.20
CA LYS A 54 -0.06 -10.42 -15.29
C LYS A 54 -1.34 -10.38 -16.12
N ARG A 55 -1.64 -11.51 -16.76
CA ARG A 55 -2.90 -11.72 -17.49
C ARG A 55 -4.08 -11.75 -16.51
N ASN A 56 -4.97 -10.78 -16.61
CA ASN A 56 -6.25 -10.79 -15.92
C ASN A 56 -7.24 -11.69 -16.68
N ILE A 57 -7.49 -12.88 -16.14
CA ILE A 57 -8.32 -13.91 -16.79
C ILE A 57 -9.76 -13.42 -17.04
N LYS A 58 -10.30 -12.57 -16.16
CA LYS A 58 -11.68 -12.07 -16.28
C LYS A 58 -11.86 -11.15 -17.48
N TYR A 59 -10.87 -10.30 -17.76
CA TYR A 59 -10.93 -9.32 -18.84
C TYR A 59 -10.11 -9.72 -20.06
N GLN A 60 -9.36 -10.84 -20.00
CA GLN A 60 -8.51 -11.32 -21.08
C GLN A 60 -7.49 -10.26 -21.54
N GLU A 61 -6.89 -9.54 -20.59
CA GLU A 61 -5.92 -8.47 -20.85
C GLU A 61 -4.74 -8.60 -19.88
N ASP A 62 -3.55 -8.15 -20.30
CA ASP A 62 -2.41 -8.05 -19.40
C ASP A 62 -2.49 -6.73 -18.62
N GLU A 63 -2.46 -6.83 -17.29
CA GLU A 63 -2.67 -5.71 -16.39
C GLU A 63 -1.57 -5.64 -15.33
N PRO A 64 -1.21 -4.43 -14.87
CA PRO A 64 -0.34 -4.27 -13.70
C PRO A 64 -0.97 -4.91 -12.46
N LEU A 65 -0.19 -5.76 -11.80
CA LEU A 65 -0.47 -6.33 -10.50
C LEU A 65 0.30 -5.55 -9.44
N PHE A 66 -0.39 -5.18 -8.36
CA PHE A 66 0.18 -4.44 -7.25
C PHE A 66 0.13 -5.27 -5.97
N ARG A 67 1.18 -5.18 -5.16
CA ARG A 67 1.15 -5.55 -3.75
C ARG A 67 0.51 -4.41 -2.96
N VAL A 68 -0.45 -4.74 -2.12
CA VAL A 68 -1.23 -3.76 -1.36
C VAL A 68 -1.02 -3.97 0.13
N TYR A 69 -0.75 -2.87 0.83
CA TYR A 69 -0.52 -2.76 2.27
C TYR A 69 -1.50 -1.76 2.88
N ARG A 70 -1.79 -1.88 4.17
CA ARG A 70 -2.91 -1.17 4.79
C ARG A 70 -2.78 0.34 4.79
N THR A 71 -1.75 0.90 5.42
CA THR A 71 -1.52 2.35 5.46
C THR A 71 -0.02 2.66 5.49
N VAL A 72 0.34 3.93 5.61
CA VAL A 72 1.72 4.36 5.85
C VAL A 72 2.22 4.03 7.26
N ASP A 73 1.31 3.95 8.22
CA ASP A 73 1.61 3.63 9.63
C ASP A 73 1.44 2.13 9.94
N ASP A 74 0.63 1.42 9.14
CA ASP A 74 0.38 -0.02 9.24
C ASP A 74 0.82 -0.73 7.95
N ASP A 75 2.02 -1.31 8.01
CA ASP A 75 2.64 -2.05 6.92
C ASP A 75 2.11 -3.49 6.75
N SER A 76 0.94 -3.79 7.34
CA SER A 76 0.27 -5.07 7.16
C SER A 76 -0.04 -5.33 5.69
N PHE A 77 0.45 -6.45 5.17
CA PHE A 77 0.15 -6.91 3.82
C PHE A 77 -1.30 -7.36 3.70
N ILE A 78 -2.02 -6.81 2.72
CA ILE A 78 -3.42 -7.15 2.45
C ILE A 78 -3.50 -8.22 1.37
N GLY A 79 -2.78 -8.04 0.26
CA GLY A 79 -2.87 -8.94 -0.87
C GLY A 79 -2.33 -8.37 -2.18
N HIS A 80 -2.53 -9.13 -3.25
CA HIS A 80 -2.22 -8.71 -4.61
C HIS A 80 -3.50 -8.32 -5.35
N TYR A 81 -3.48 -7.17 -6.03
CA TYR A 81 -4.64 -6.65 -6.74
C TYR A 81 -4.24 -6.09 -8.10
N PHE A 82 -5.08 -6.34 -9.10
CA PHE A 82 -4.93 -5.71 -10.42
C PHE A 82 -5.24 -4.22 -10.35
N ALA A 83 -4.59 -3.46 -11.23
CA ALA A 83 -4.84 -2.04 -11.50
C ALA A 83 -6.33 -1.67 -11.41
N ARG A 84 -7.19 -2.40 -12.13
CA ARG A 84 -8.63 -2.11 -12.22
C ARG A 84 -9.41 -2.22 -10.91
N ALA A 85 -8.88 -2.93 -9.91
CA ALA A 85 -9.49 -2.98 -8.58
C ALA A 85 -9.24 -1.71 -7.76
N LEU A 86 -8.24 -0.93 -8.14
CA LEU A 86 -7.75 0.26 -7.48
C LEU A 86 -8.26 1.52 -8.20
N LYS A 87 -8.32 2.64 -7.49
CA LYS A 87 -8.69 3.98 -7.98
C LYS A 87 -7.55 4.95 -7.66
N ASP A 88 -7.37 5.94 -8.53
CA ASP A 88 -6.44 7.07 -8.34
C ASP A 88 -4.95 6.68 -8.18
N PHE A 89 -4.57 5.48 -8.64
CA PHE A 89 -3.19 4.96 -8.62
C PHE A 89 -2.42 5.21 -9.93
N THR A 90 -2.96 6.07 -10.80
CA THR A 90 -2.46 6.32 -12.16
C THR A 90 -0.95 6.53 -12.20
N LEU A 91 -0.30 5.81 -13.13
CA LEU A 91 1.15 5.79 -13.34
C LEU A 91 1.66 7.15 -13.79
#